data_AF-A0A966E1L7-F1
#
_entry.id   AF-A0A966E1L7-F1
#
_cell.length_a   1.000
_cell.length_b   1.000
_cell.length_c   1.000
_cell.angle_alpha   90.00
_cell.angle_beta   90.00
_cell.angle_gamma   90.00
#
_symmetry.space_group_name_H-M   'P 1'
#
loop_
_entity.id
_entity.type
_entity.pdbx_description
1 polymer ?
#
loop_
_entity_poly.entity_id
_entity_poly.type
_entity_poly.pdbx_seq_one_letter_code
_entity_poly.pdbx_strand_id
1 'polypeptide(L)' 'MVSGGGRVSERDKSIIAWAGALDQAEELKPRHHIFAKDELPWLHLEDGLPRYELFPQDVLESLGLDGTTRGEHLK' A
#
# COMPACT_ATOMS: atom_id res chain seq x y z
N MET A 1 -39.34 -5.09 6.18
CA MET A 1 -38.21 -5.88 6.73
C MET A 1 -37.38 -6.35 5.55
N VAL A 2 -36.26 -5.68 5.26
CA VAL A 2 -35.29 -6.13 4.26
C VAL A 2 -34.06 -6.64 4.99
N SER A 3 -33.77 -7.92 4.82
CA SER A 3 -32.63 -8.60 5.43
C SER A 3 -31.36 -8.26 4.65
N GLY A 4 -30.59 -7.29 5.12
CA GLY A 4 -29.26 -6.97 4.59
C GLY A 4 -28.22 -7.95 5.13
N GLY A 5 -28.08 -9.10 4.47
CA GLY A 5 -27.00 -10.05 4.72
C GLY A 5 -25.70 -9.58 4.07
N GLY A 6 -24.99 -8.66 4.71
CA GLY A 6 -23.64 -8.27 4.31
C GLY A 6 -22.66 -9.40 4.65
N ARG A 7 -22.28 -10.22 3.66
CA ARG A 7 -21.12 -11.11 3.80
C ARG A 7 -19.85 -10.26 3.68
N VAL A 8 -19.24 -9.91 4.80
CA VAL A 8 -17.85 -9.42 4.82
C VAL A 8 -16.98 -10.62 4.46
N SER A 9 -16.30 -10.56 3.30
CA SER A 9 -15.34 -11.59 2.92
C SER A 9 -14.01 -11.36 3.65
N GLU A 10 -13.47 -12.43 4.22
CA GLU A 10 -12.25 -12.48 5.05
C GLU A 10 -10.93 -12.11 4.33
N ARG A 11 -10.99 -11.50 3.13
CA ARG A 11 -9.85 -11.29 2.22
C ARG A 11 -9.13 -9.93 2.31
N ASP A 12 -9.56 -9.01 3.17
CA ASP A 12 -8.93 -7.68 3.27
C ASP A 12 -7.92 -7.60 4.42
N LYS A 13 -6.84 -8.36 4.33
CA LYS A 13 -5.67 -8.14 5.21
C LYS A 13 -4.45 -7.88 4.34
N SER A 14 -4.14 -6.59 4.19
CA SER A 14 -2.93 -6.11 3.52
C SER A 14 -1.78 -6.02 4.52
N ILE A 15 -0.59 -6.45 4.12
CA ILE A 15 0.65 -6.27 4.88
C ILE A 15 1.68 -5.54 4.03
N ILE A 16 2.50 -4.71 4.67
CA ILE A 16 3.66 -4.07 4.04
C ILE A 16 4.89 -4.89 4.42
N ALA A 17 5.60 -5.39 3.42
CA ALA A 17 6.85 -6.12 3.59
C ALA A 17 7.91 -5.55 2.64
N TRP A 18 9.18 -5.65 3.04
CA TRP A 18 10.30 -5.29 2.20
C TRP A 18 10.46 -6.32 1.10
N ALA A 19 10.37 -5.90 -0.17
CA ALA A 19 10.46 -6.82 -1.31
C ALA A 19 11.75 -7.66 -1.27
N GLY A 20 12.88 -7.08 -0.85
CA GLY A 20 14.16 -7.78 -0.75
C GLY A 20 14.21 -8.91 0.30
N ALA A 21 13.16 -9.09 1.11
CA ALA A 21 13.03 -10.22 2.02
C ALA A 21 12.24 -11.41 1.42
N LEU A 22 11.79 -11.29 0.17
CA LEU A 22 11.00 -12.32 -0.51
C LEU A 22 11.88 -13.18 -1.43
N ASP A 23 11.52 -14.46 -1.58
CA ASP A 23 12.28 -15.44 -2.37
C ASP A 23 12.32 -15.11 -3.87
N GLN A 24 11.32 -14.38 -4.39
CA GLN A 24 11.15 -14.01 -5.80
C GLN A 24 10.99 -12.49 -5.96
N ALA A 25 11.80 -11.72 -5.22
CA ALA A 25 11.71 -10.25 -5.19
C ALA A 25 11.83 -9.61 -6.57
N GLU A 26 12.60 -10.22 -7.47
CA GLU A 26 12.83 -9.79 -8.85
C GLU A 26 11.59 -9.82 -9.74
N GLU A 27 10.58 -10.62 -9.37
CA GLU A 27 9.30 -10.65 -10.10
C GLU A 27 8.44 -9.42 -9.80
N LEU A 28 8.74 -8.71 -8.70
CA LEU A 28 8.05 -7.50 -8.32
C LEU A 28 8.63 -6.29 -9.05
N LYS A 29 7.76 -5.53 -9.70
CA LYS A 29 8.13 -4.26 -10.33
C LYS A 29 7.64 -3.08 -9.48
N PRO A 30 8.50 -2.06 -9.25
CA PRO A 30 8.05 -0.80 -8.70
C PRO A 30 6.92 -0.23 -9.56
N ARG A 31 5.92 0.35 -8.89
CA ARG A 31 4.79 1.00 -9.56
C ARG A 31 4.82 2.51 -9.42
N HIS A 32 5.43 3.03 -8.36
CA HIS A 32 5.46 4.44 -8.01
C HIS A 32 6.68 4.75 -7.13
N HIS A 33 7.07 6.03 -7.10
CA HIS A 33 8.03 6.58 -6.15
C HIS A 33 7.27 7.36 -5.07
N ILE A 34 7.51 7.07 -3.80
CA ILE A 34 6.97 7.80 -2.64
C ILE A 34 8.10 8.52 -1.91
N PHE A 35 7.79 9.63 -1.23
CA PHE A 35 8.79 10.53 -0.62
C PHE A 35 9.79 11.11 -1.64
N ALA A 36 9.33 11.34 -2.87
CA ALA A 36 10.18 11.83 -3.96
C ALA A 36 10.78 13.22 -3.70
N LYS A 37 10.24 13.98 -2.74
CA LYS A 37 10.78 15.27 -2.30
C LYS A 37 12.11 15.15 -1.55
N ASP A 38 12.33 14.02 -0.88
CA ASP A 38 13.51 13.73 -0.05
C ASP A 38 14.51 12.82 -0.79
N GLU A 39 14.41 12.75 -2.13
CA GLU A 39 15.35 12.00 -2.96
C GLU A 39 16.78 12.54 -2.81
N LEU A 40 17.75 11.62 -2.81
CA LEU A 40 19.15 12.00 -2.68
C LEU A 40 19.63 12.73 -3.95
N PRO A 41 20.49 13.76 -3.86
CA PRO A 41 20.87 14.57 -5.02
C PRO A 41 21.55 13.82 -6.17
N TRP A 42 22.10 12.64 -5.90
CA TRP A 42 22.77 11.78 -6.88
C TRP A 42 21.84 10.71 -7.49
N LEU A 43 20.61 10.58 -6.96
CA LEU A 43 19.64 9.62 -7.44
C LEU A 43 18.79 10.29 -8.52
N HIS A 44 18.93 9.82 -9.76
CA HIS A 44 18.18 10.30 -10.91
C HIS A 44 17.47 9.10 -11.55
N LEU A 45 16.24 8.84 -11.11
CA LEU A 45 15.42 7.74 -11.63
C LEU A 45 14.58 8.23 -12.81
N GLU A 46 14.95 7.80 -14.03
CA GLU A 46 14.27 8.12 -15.30
C GLU A 46 13.44 6.95 -15.82
N ASP A 47 12.54 6.41 -14.99
CA ASP A 47 11.69 5.26 -15.34
C ASP A 47 10.26 5.63 -15.79
N GLY A 48 9.90 6.91 -15.67
CA GLY A 48 8.56 7.42 -16.02
C GLY A 48 7.45 6.99 -15.06
N LEU A 49 7.77 6.39 -13.92
CA LEU A 49 6.78 6.00 -12.93
C LEU A 49 6.23 7.23 -12.18
N PRO A 50 4.96 7.21 -11.72
CA PRO A 50 4.40 8.32 -10.96
C PRO A 50 5.19 8.57 -9.67
N ARG A 51 5.33 9.83 -9.30
CA ARG A 51 6.13 10.30 -8.16
C ARG A 51 5.25 11.09 -7.20
N TYR A 52 5.34 10.78 -5.91
CA TYR A 52 4.55 11.40 -4.86
C TYR A 52 5.44 11.89 -3.73
N GLU A 53 5.13 13.07 -3.18
CA GLU A 53 5.85 13.64 -2.03
C GLU A 53 5.59 12.86 -0.74
N LEU A 54 4.41 12.26 -0.61
CA LEU A 54 3.97 11.46 0.52
C LEU A 54 3.31 10.19 0.02
N PHE A 55 2.98 9.28 0.92
CA PHE A 55 2.18 8.12 0.57
C PHE A 55 0.79 8.58 0.06
N PRO A 56 0.34 8.16 -1.14
CA PRO A 56 -0.94 8.62 -1.69
C PRO A 56 -2.12 8.11 -0.86
N GLN A 57 -3.08 9.00 -0.57
CA GLN A 57 -4.24 8.69 0.27
C GLN A 57 -5.16 7.63 -0.37
N ASP A 58 -5.38 7.70 -1.68
CA ASP A 58 -6.13 6.72 -2.46
C ASP A 58 -5.49 5.33 -2.40
N VAL A 59 -4.16 5.26 -2.36
CA VAL A 59 -3.43 3.99 -2.19
C VAL A 59 -3.63 3.45 -0.76
N LEU A 60 -3.56 4.28 0.28
CA LEU A 60 -3.85 3.87 1.66
C LEU A 60 -5.27 3.31 1.80
N GLU A 61 -6.25 3.98 1.21
CA GLU A 61 -7.65 3.55 1.21
C GLU A 61 -7.82 2.21 0.48
N SER A 62 -7.21 2.05 -0.69
CA SER A 62 -7.26 0.79 -1.44
C SER A 62 -6.60 -0.39 -0.72
N LEU A 63 -5.65 -0.11 0.18
CA LEU A 63 -4.96 -1.11 0.98
C LEU A 63 -5.61 -1.32 2.35
N GLY A 64 -6.61 -0.53 2.74
CA GLY A 64 -7.22 -0.54 4.07
C GLY A 64 -6.30 -0.05 5.18
N LEU A 65 -5.31 0.79 4.85
CA LEU A 65 -4.27 1.29 5.76
C LEU A 65 -4.46 2.78 6.11
N ASP A 66 -5.63 3.34 5.82
CA ASP A 66 -6.01 4.74 6.06
C ASP A 66 -6.24 5.10 7.55
N GLY A 67 -6.10 4.12 8.46
CA GLY A 67 -6.22 4.32 9.90
C GLY A 67 -7.66 4.41 10.43
N THR A 68 -8.67 4.44 9.56
CA THR A 68 -10.10 4.30 9.92
C THR A 68 -10.43 2.86 10.32
N THR A 69 -9.71 1.88 9.76
CA THR A 69 -9.85 0.46 10.09
C THR A 69 -9.11 0.12 11.39
N ARG A 70 -9.49 0.79 12.49
CA ARG A 70 -8.91 0.52 13.82
C ARG A 70 -9.39 -0.85 14.29
N GLY A 71 -8.43 -1.76 14.49
CA GLY A 71 -8.67 -3.16 14.86
C GLY A 71 -9.73 -3.34 15.94
N GLU A 72 -10.85 -3.96 15.56
CA GLU A 72 -11.75 -4.56 16.52
C GLU A 72 -11.04 -5.76 17.15
N HIS A 73 -10.59 -5.52 18.39
CA HIS A 73 -10.67 -6.47 19.50
C HIS A 73 -10.14 -7.89 19.25
N LEU A 74 -8.82 -8.06 19.43
CA LEU A 74 -8.30 -9.35 19.86
C LEU A 74 -8.38 -9.39 21.40
N LYS A 75 -9.34 -10.18 21.89
CA LYS A 75 -9.48 -10.60 23.28
C LYS A 75 -8.84 -11.97 23.48
#